data_AF-A0AA41UV57-F1
#
_entry.id   AF-A0AA41UV57-F1
#
_cell.length_a   1.000
_cell.length_b   1.000
_cell.length_c   1.000
_cell.angle_alpha   90.00
_cell.angle_beta   90.00
_cell.angle_gamma   90.00
#
_symmetry.space_group_name_H-M   'P 1'
#
loop_
_entity.id
_entity.type
_entity.pdbx_description
1 polymer ?
#
loop_
_entity_poly.entity_id
_entity_poly.type
_entity_poly.pdbx_seq_one_letter_code
_entity_poly.pdbx_strand_id
1 'polypeptide(L)'
;VKAYTTRVGSGPFPTELLCEAGEDLRKAGHEFGTTTGRPRRCGWLDIVALKFCCQINGFSALNLTKLDVLSSLQEIKLGISYKTVDGTPITSFPADLSVLEQLQ
;
A
#
# COMPACT_ATOMS: atom_id res chain seq x y z
N VAL A 1 2.31 6.96 -9.14
CA VAL A 1 2.22 6.41 -7.76
C VAL A 1 1.05 7.09 -7.08
N LYS A 2 0.18 6.35 -6.39
CA LYS A 2 -0.90 6.97 -5.61
C LYS A 2 -0.39 7.32 -4.22
N ALA A 3 -0.95 8.34 -3.56
CA ALA A 3 -0.54 8.78 -2.23
C ALA A 3 -0.76 7.73 -1.12
N TYR A 4 -1.54 6.69 -1.41
CA TYR A 4 -1.80 5.52 -0.58
C TYR A 4 -1.95 4.28 -1.49
N THR A 5 -1.88 3.08 -0.94
CA THR A 5 -1.95 1.84 -1.71
C THR A 5 -3.37 1.29 -1.71
N THR A 6 -3.80 0.71 -2.84
CA THR A 6 -5.05 -0.05 -2.89
C THR A 6 -4.85 -1.35 -3.63
N ARG A 7 -5.58 -2.38 -3.21
CA ARG A 7 -5.60 -3.67 -3.88
C ARG A 7 -7.04 -4.13 -4.17
N VAL A 8 -7.24 -4.70 -5.34
CA VAL A 8 -8.45 -5.45 -5.69
C VAL A 8 -8.15 -6.93 -5.56
N GLY A 9 -9.04 -7.68 -4.91
CA GLY A 9 -8.88 -9.11 -4.72
C GLY A 9 -8.04 -9.50 -3.51
N SER A 10 -7.79 -10.80 -3.40
CA SER A 10 -7.08 -11.45 -2.29
C SER A 10 -5.56 -11.36 -2.43
N GLY A 11 -4.86 -11.85 -1.40
CA GLY A 11 -3.40 -11.96 -1.33
C GLY A 11 -2.75 -10.98 -0.35
N PRO A 12 -1.43 -11.09 -0.13
CA PRO A 12 -0.71 -10.30 0.88
C PRO A 12 -0.74 -8.80 0.63
N PHE A 13 -1.02 -8.01 1.65
CA PHE A 13 -1.03 -6.56 1.55
C PHE A 13 -0.40 -5.96 2.82
N PRO A 14 0.93 -5.81 2.86
CA PRO A 14 1.65 -5.48 4.08
C PRO A 14 1.19 -4.18 4.76
N THR A 15 0.82 -3.17 3.97
CA THR A 15 0.36 -1.88 4.50
C THR A 15 -1.16 -1.75 4.59
N GLU A 16 -1.91 -2.85 4.50
CA GLU A 16 -3.38 -2.83 4.57
C GLU A 16 -3.89 -2.25 5.89
N LEU A 17 -4.93 -1.41 5.79
CA LEU A 17 -5.64 -0.84 6.92
C LEU A 17 -7.00 -1.50 7.06
N LEU A 18 -7.15 -2.27 8.13
CA LEU A 18 -8.41 -2.93 8.53
C LEU A 18 -9.18 -2.11 9.59
N CYS A 19 -8.69 -0.91 9.91
CA CYS A 19 -9.29 0.01 10.87
C CYS A 19 -10.05 1.15 10.18
N GLU A 20 -10.64 2.06 10.98
CA GLU A 20 -11.41 3.22 10.51
C GLU A 20 -10.68 4.08 9.48
N ALA A 21 -9.38 4.32 9.67
CA ALA A 21 -8.56 5.08 8.70
C ALA A 21 -8.56 4.45 7.29
N GLY A 22 -8.64 3.12 7.20
CA GLY A 22 -8.76 2.40 5.93
C GLY A 22 -10.12 2.62 5.26
N GLU A 23 -11.19 2.70 6.05
CA GLU A 23 -12.53 3.04 5.56
C GLU A 23 -12.63 4.50 5.12
N ASP A 24 -12.00 5.42 5.85
CA ASP A 24 -11.97 6.84 5.50
C ASP A 24 -11.24 7.06 4.18
N LEU A 25 -10.06 6.44 4.01
CA LEU A 25 -9.33 6.43 2.74
C LEU A 25 -10.17 5.87 1.59
N ARG A 26 -10.91 4.78 1.84
CA ARG A 26 -11.75 4.15 0.82
C ARG A 26 -12.87 5.08 0.39
N LYS A 27 -13.56 5.73 1.34
CA LYS A 27 -14.68 6.64 1.07
C LYS A 27 -14.20 7.90 0.37
N ALA A 28 -13.20 8.59 0.93
CA ALA A 28 -12.65 9.82 0.35
C ALA A 28 -12.03 9.58 -1.03
N GLY A 29 -11.38 8.43 -1.23
CA GLY A 29 -10.78 8.06 -2.51
C GLY A 29 -11.74 7.44 -3.53
N HIS A 30 -13.02 7.25 -3.19
CA HIS A 30 -14.00 6.51 -3.99
C HIS A 30 -13.47 5.15 -4.48
N GLU A 31 -12.83 4.39 -3.59
CA GLU A 31 -12.14 3.13 -3.94
C GLU A 31 -13.11 1.95 -3.98
N PHE A 32 -13.99 1.97 -4.97
CA PHE A 32 -14.98 0.94 -5.26
C PHE A 32 -14.86 0.47 -6.72
N GLY A 33 -15.28 -0.76 -6.99
CA GLY A 33 -15.40 -1.28 -8.35
C GLY A 33 -16.45 -0.49 -9.13
N THR A 34 -16.11 -0.01 -10.33
CA THR A 34 -17.02 0.80 -11.16
C THR A 34 -18.27 0.03 -11.60
N THR A 35 -18.13 -1.26 -11.89
CA THR A 35 -19.25 -2.13 -12.27
C THR A 35 -19.87 -2.85 -11.08
N THR A 36 -19.03 -3.43 -10.21
CA THR A 36 -19.50 -4.32 -9.13
C THR A 36 -19.84 -3.60 -7.83
N GLY A 37 -19.41 -2.35 -7.66
CA GLY A 37 -19.51 -1.61 -6.40
C GLY A 37 -18.68 -2.20 -5.25
N ARG A 38 -17.90 -3.27 -5.47
CA ARG A 38 -17.15 -3.93 -4.39
C ARG A 38 -16.06 -3.01 -3.83
N PRO A 39 -15.90 -2.93 -2.50
CA PRO A 39 -14.87 -2.12 -1.88
C PRO A 39 -13.48 -2.65 -2.22
N ARG A 40 -12.54 -1.74 -2.47
CA ARG A 40 -11.11 -2.09 -2.63
C ARG A 40 -10.42 -2.05 -1.27
N ARG A 41 -9.48 -2.95 -1.06
CA ARG A 41 -8.61 -2.93 0.11
C ARG A 41 -7.74 -1.68 0.03
N CYS A 42 -7.61 -0.96 1.14
CA CYS A 42 -6.88 0.30 1.22
C CYS A 42 -5.80 0.20 2.29
N GLY A 43 -4.68 0.89 2.08
CA GLY A 43 -3.52 0.81 2.96
C GLY A 43 -2.58 1.98 2.74
N TRP A 44 -1.61 2.14 3.64
CA TRP A 44 -0.58 3.17 3.50
C TRP A 44 0.27 3.00 2.24
N LEU A 45 0.93 4.08 1.81
CA LEU A 45 1.90 4.00 0.73
C LEU A 45 3.07 3.09 1.14
N ASP A 46 3.32 2.08 0.32
CA ASP A 46 4.37 1.09 0.53
C ASP A 46 5.65 1.51 -0.22
N ILE A 47 6.65 1.97 0.54
CA ILE A 47 7.91 2.48 -0.01
C ILE A 47 8.83 1.33 -0.41
N VAL A 48 8.77 0.18 0.25
CA VAL A 48 9.58 -1.00 -0.12
C VAL A 48 9.15 -1.52 -1.49
N ALA A 49 7.84 -1.70 -1.69
CA ALA A 49 7.28 -2.10 -2.98
C ALA A 49 7.53 -1.04 -4.07
N LEU A 50 7.40 0.25 -3.73
CA LEU A 50 7.66 1.34 -4.67
C LEU A 50 9.13 1.39 -5.11
N LYS A 51 10.08 1.27 -4.18
CA LYS A 51 11.51 1.25 -4.49
C LYS A 51 11.86 0.09 -5.42
N PHE A 52 11.34 -1.10 -5.14
CA PHE A 52 11.50 -2.27 -6.01
C PHE A 52 10.95 -2.01 -7.42
N CYS A 53 9.74 -1.43 -7.51
CA CYS A 53 9.14 -1.05 -8.79
C CYS A 53 9.98 -0.01 -9.56
N CYS A 54 10.53 1.01 -8.87
CA CYS A 54 11.42 1.99 -9.47
C CYS A 54 12.72 1.37 -9.99
N GLN A 55 13.30 0.41 -9.26
CA GLN A 55 14.52 -0.28 -9.69
C GLN A 55 14.29 -1.12 -10.95
N ILE A 56 13.13 -1.78 -11.06
CA ILE A 56 12.77 -2.56 -12.25
C ILE A 56 12.58 -1.67 -13.47
N ASN A 57 11.89 -0.53 -13.31
CA ASN A 57 11.42 0.26 -14.45
C ASN A 57 12.31 1.45 -14.80
N GLY A 58 13.21 1.87 -13.91
CA GLY A 58 14.11 3.01 -14.16
C GLY A 58 13.38 4.34 -14.34
N PHE A 59 12.30 4.59 -13.58
CA PHE A 59 11.51 5.83 -13.70
C PHE A 59 12.37 7.08 -13.48
N SER A 60 12.31 8.03 -14.42
CA SER A 60 12.99 9.34 -14.28
C SER A 60 12.22 10.30 -13.38
N ALA A 61 10.90 10.13 -13.27
CA ALA A 61 10.02 10.96 -12.44
C ALA A 61 8.80 10.15 -11.98
N LEU A 62 8.16 10.61 -10.90
CA LEU A 62 6.93 10.01 -10.37
C LEU A 62 5.80 11.05 -10.41
N ASN A 63 4.63 10.64 -10.90
CA ASN A 63 3.38 11.38 -10.72
C ASN A 63 2.68 10.87 -9.45
N LEU A 64 2.59 11.71 -8.40
CA LEU A 64 1.90 11.40 -7.16
C LEU A 64 0.43 11.80 -7.26
N THR A 65 -0.48 10.83 -7.25
CA THR A 65 -1.92 11.04 -7.48
C THR A 65 -2.75 10.86 -6.21
N LYS A 66 -3.95 11.45 -6.20
CA LYS A 66 -4.92 11.41 -5.09
C LYS A 66 -4.36 11.88 -3.74
N LEU A 67 -3.53 12.93 -3.78
CA LEU A 67 -2.97 13.52 -2.57
C LEU A 67 -4.05 14.20 -1.72
N ASP A 68 -5.07 14.76 -2.39
CA ASP A 68 -6.27 15.37 -1.80
C ASP A 68 -7.03 14.43 -0.84
N VAL A 69 -6.99 13.11 -1.10
CA VAL A 69 -7.65 12.09 -0.26
C VAL A 69 -7.07 12.03 1.16
N LEU A 70 -5.82 12.46 1.36
CA LEU A 70 -5.16 12.41 2.66
C LEU A 70 -5.48 13.64 3.54
N SER A 71 -6.22 14.63 3.04
CA SER A 71 -6.36 15.95 3.67
C SER A 71 -7.01 15.93 5.06
N SER A 72 -7.86 14.95 5.35
CA SER A 72 -8.60 14.84 6.61
C SER A 72 -7.91 13.97 7.66
N LEU A 73 -6.77 13.35 7.33
CA LEU A 73 -6.08 12.45 8.25
C LEU A 73 -5.15 13.23 9.18
N GLN A 74 -5.25 12.95 10.48
CA GLN A 74 -4.37 13.55 11.48
C GLN A 74 -2.91 13.06 11.33
N GLU A 75 -2.74 11.79 10.97
CA GLU A 75 -1.43 11.17 10.77
C GLU A 75 -1.42 10.37 9.47
N ILE A 76 -0.26 10.39 8.80
CA ILE A 76 -0.01 9.60 7.59
C ILE A 76 1.22 8.73 7.87
N LYS A 77 1.09 7.42 7.65
CA LYS A 77 2.21 6.48 7.80
C LYS A 77 2.72 6.03 6.44
N LEU A 78 3.99 5.60 6.41
CA LEU A 78 4.66 5.05 5.23
C LEU A 78 5.30 3.70 5.58
N GLY A 79 5.12 2.70 4.72
CA GLY A 79 5.79 1.41 4.86
C GLY A 79 7.23 1.49 4.36
N ILE A 80 8.17 1.87 5.23
CA ILE A 80 9.57 2.16 4.86
C ILE A 80 10.52 0.96 4.88
N SER A 81 10.16 -0.09 5.62
CA SER A 81 10.97 -1.29 5.82
C SER A 81 10.06 -2.48 6.09
N TYR A 82 10.51 -3.65 5.68
CA TYR A 82 9.89 -4.91 6.07
C TYR A 82 10.81 -5.68 7.00
N LYS A 83 10.21 -6.39 7.95
CA LYS A 83 10.90 -7.38 8.78
C LYS A 83 10.14 -8.69 8.74
N THR A 84 10.85 -9.80 8.86
CA THR A 84 10.23 -11.08 9.17
C THR A 84 9.72 -11.09 10.61
N VAL A 85 8.93 -12.11 10.97
CA VAL A 85 8.37 -12.26 12.33
C VAL A 85 9.44 -12.34 13.41
N ASP A 86 10.60 -12.92 13.10
CA ASP A 86 11.79 -12.98 13.96
C ASP A 86 12.58 -11.66 14.02
N GLY A 87 12.13 -10.62 13.32
CA GLY A 87 12.74 -9.28 13.31
C GLY A 87 13.87 -9.10 12.29
N THR A 88 14.15 -10.13 11.48
CA THR A 88 15.19 -10.07 10.45
C THR A 88 14.78 -9.08 9.35
N PRO A 89 15.59 -8.06 9.05
CA PRO A 89 15.25 -7.06 8.04
C PRO A 89 15.30 -7.67 6.64
N ILE A 90 14.29 -7.34 5.84
CA ILE A 90 14.21 -7.73 4.43
C ILE A 90 14.78 -6.60 3.57
N THR A 91 15.74 -6.93 2.70
CA THR A 91 16.50 -5.95 1.90
C THR A 91 15.79 -5.49 0.63
N SER A 92 14.89 -6.32 0.09
CA SER A 92 14.15 -6.07 -1.15
C SER A 92 12.77 -6.71 -1.09
N PHE A 93 11.84 -6.26 -1.93
CA PHE A 93 10.50 -6.85 -2.03
C PHE A 93 10.59 -8.37 -2.31
N PRO A 94 9.98 -9.23 -1.47
CA PRO A 94 10.12 -10.68 -1.59
C PRO A 94 9.30 -11.23 -2.76
N ALA A 95 9.84 -12.27 -3.40
CA ALA A 95 9.14 -12.99 -4.47
C ALA A 95 8.17 -14.06 -3.95
N ASP A 96 8.44 -14.63 -2.76
CA ASP A 96 7.59 -15.63 -2.12
C ASP A 96 6.40 -14.97 -1.42
N LEU A 97 5.18 -15.38 -1.80
CA LEU A 97 3.94 -14.90 -1.20
C LEU A 97 3.83 -15.23 0.29
N SER A 98 4.34 -16.39 0.70
CA SER A 98 4.30 -16.87 2.09
C SER A 98 5.16 -15.96 2.98
N VAL A 99 6.31 -15.53 2.47
CA VAL A 99 7.17 -14.56 3.16
C VAL A 99 6.47 -13.21 3.22
N LEU A 100 5.90 -12.73 2.11
CA LEU A 100 5.21 -11.43 2.02
C LEU A 100 4.00 -11.33 2.98
N GLU A 101 3.30 -12.44 3.23
CA GLU A 101 2.15 -12.51 4.14
C GLU A 101 2.53 -12.41 5.62
N GLN A 102 3.77 -12.79 5.96
CA GLN A 102 4.25 -12.88 7.34
C GLN A 102 5.12 -11.67 7.76
N LEU A 103 5.17 -10.62 6.93
CA LEU A 103 5.99 -9.44 7.22
C LEU A 103 5.37 -8.55 8.30
N GLN A 104 6.25 -7.86 9.02
CA GLN A 104 5.96 -6.76 9.95
C GLN A 104 6.52 -5.43 9.44
#